data_AF-A0A8I1P7M9-F1
#
_entry.id   AF-A0A8I1P7M9-F1
#
_cell.length_a   1.000
_cell.length_b   1.000
_cell.length_c   1.000
_cell.angle_alpha   90.00
_cell.angle_beta   90.00
_cell.angle_gamma   90.00
#
_symmetry.space_group_name_H-M   'P 1'
#
loop_
_entity.id
_entity.type
_entity.pdbx_description
1 polymer ?
#
loop_
_entity_poly.entity_id
_entity_poly.type
_entity_poly.pdbx_seq_one_letter_code
_entity_poly.pdbx_strand_id
1 'polypeptide(L)'
;MANSIRNTAIAALFAASFVPPIGARADTPLNAATVLKEMPPNEFAVYIAGIVEGLAYARFRQDSAAAGQKVETGMTCIRRWYFDDPQIVVTIEKAFRKYAEHYPWVVIAALVKQECGE
;
A
#
# COMPACT_ATOMS: atom_id res chain seq x y z
N MET A 1 -63.97 42.68 -9.80
CA MET A 1 -63.40 41.86 -10.89
C MET A 1 -61.88 41.93 -10.77
N ALA A 2 -61.17 40.85 -11.09
CA ALA A 2 -59.73 40.59 -10.89
C ALA A 2 -59.36 40.03 -9.50
N ASN A 3 -58.54 38.99 -9.34
CA ASN A 3 -58.04 37.99 -10.28
C ASN A 3 -57.66 36.75 -9.42
N SER A 4 -58.08 35.55 -9.84
CA SER A 4 -57.80 34.30 -9.14
C SER A 4 -56.41 33.80 -9.53
N ILE A 5 -55.41 33.96 -8.67
CA ILE A 5 -54.08 33.37 -8.86
C ILE A 5 -54.14 31.97 -8.29
N ARG A 6 -54.28 30.97 -9.17
CA ARG A 6 -54.19 29.55 -8.84
C ARG A 6 -52.75 29.21 -8.46
N ASN A 7 -52.54 28.89 -7.18
CA ASN A 7 -51.34 28.22 -6.69
C ASN A 7 -51.17 26.88 -7.43
N THR A 8 -50.22 26.83 -8.36
CA THR A 8 -49.72 25.58 -8.95
C THR A 8 -48.51 25.16 -8.13
N ALA A 9 -48.74 24.27 -7.18
CA ALA A 9 -47.67 23.47 -6.61
C ALA A 9 -47.47 22.21 -7.46
N ILE A 10 -46.25 21.65 -7.38
CA ILE A 10 -45.84 20.29 -7.78
C ILE A 10 -45.42 20.21 -9.28
N ALA A 11 -44.23 19.72 -9.67
CA ALA A 11 -43.18 18.95 -9.00
C ALA A 11 -41.82 19.38 -9.56
N ALA A 12 -40.86 19.70 -8.67
CA ALA A 12 -39.46 19.60 -9.04
C ALA A 12 -39.09 18.10 -9.07
N LEU A 13 -38.92 17.55 -10.27
CA LEU A 13 -38.28 16.25 -10.45
C LEU A 13 -36.82 16.39 -10.01
N PHE A 14 -36.52 16.03 -8.77
CA PHE A 14 -35.16 15.63 -8.39
C PHE A 14 -34.86 14.33 -9.11
N ALA A 15 -34.32 14.42 -10.33
CA ALA A 15 -33.61 13.32 -10.96
C ALA A 15 -32.34 13.10 -10.13
N ALA A 16 -32.45 12.30 -9.07
CA ALA A 16 -31.30 11.78 -8.35
C ALA A 16 -30.46 11.02 -9.36
N SER A 17 -29.38 11.66 -9.83
CA SER A 17 -28.40 11.03 -10.68
C SER A 17 -27.73 9.97 -9.82
N PHE A 18 -28.19 8.72 -9.96
CA PHE A 18 -27.53 7.57 -9.36
C PHE A 18 -26.21 7.40 -10.12
N VAL A 19 -25.19 8.18 -9.76
CA VAL A 19 -23.82 7.93 -10.21
C VAL A 19 -23.40 6.68 -9.44
N PRO A 20 -23.30 5.49 -10.08
CA PRO A 20 -22.77 4.35 -9.39
C PRO A 20 -21.37 4.73 -8.89
N PRO A 21 -20.97 4.33 -7.67
CA PRO A 21 -19.61 4.58 -7.22
C PRO A 21 -18.68 3.98 -8.27
N ILE A 22 -17.89 4.84 -8.93
CA ILE A 22 -16.79 4.40 -9.78
C ILE A 22 -15.77 3.82 -8.80
N GLY A 23 -15.97 2.56 -8.40
CA GLY A 23 -14.93 1.79 -7.76
C GLY A 23 -13.82 1.66 -8.78
N ALA A 24 -12.70 2.36 -8.56
CA ALA A 24 -11.50 2.14 -9.34
C ALA A 24 -11.13 0.66 -9.19
N ARG A 25 -11.44 -0.15 -10.21
CA ARG A 25 -10.87 -1.48 -10.32
C ARG A 25 -9.51 -1.28 -10.94
N ALA A 26 -8.46 -1.58 -10.19
CA ALA A 26 -7.14 -1.74 -10.78
C ALA A 26 -7.22 -2.98 -11.67
N ASP A 27 -7.43 -2.78 -12.97
CA ASP A 27 -7.48 -3.87 -13.95
C ASP A 27 -6.13 -4.60 -14.07
N THR A 28 -5.05 -3.93 -13.63
CA THR A 28 -3.71 -4.50 -13.52
C THR A 28 -3.39 -4.87 -12.07
N PRO A 29 -3.07 -6.14 -11.77
CA PRO A 29 -2.63 -6.52 -10.44
C PRO A 29 -1.29 -5.84 -10.11
N LEU A 30 -1.21 -5.26 -8.91
CA LEU A 30 0.03 -4.71 -8.35
C LEU A 30 0.95 -5.84 -7.86
N ASN A 31 1.37 -6.71 -8.76
CA ASN A 31 2.34 -7.77 -8.50
C ASN A 31 3.78 -7.27 -8.76
N ALA A 32 4.76 -8.10 -8.40
CA ALA A 32 6.17 -7.78 -8.54
C ALA A 32 6.58 -7.52 -10.00
N ALA A 33 6.03 -8.26 -10.96
CA ALA A 33 6.26 -8.01 -12.39
C ALA A 33 5.78 -6.63 -12.84
N THR A 34 4.57 -6.23 -12.45
CA THR A 34 4.01 -4.91 -12.78
C THR A 34 4.89 -3.80 -12.23
N VAL A 35 5.35 -3.91 -10.99
CA VAL A 35 6.26 -2.92 -10.39
C VAL A 35 7.56 -2.80 -11.19
N LEU A 36 8.20 -3.93 -11.52
CA LEU A 36 9.44 -3.92 -12.29
C LEU A 36 9.27 -3.35 -13.72
N LYS A 37 8.09 -3.53 -14.31
CA LYS A 37 7.80 -3.07 -15.67
C LYS A 37 7.48 -1.58 -15.74
N GLU A 38 6.69 -1.09 -14.80
CA GLU A 38 6.06 0.23 -14.88
C GLU A 38 6.79 1.30 -14.05
N MET A 39 7.63 0.91 -13.09
CA MET A 39 8.26 1.84 -12.15
C MET A 39 9.72 2.15 -12.51
N PRO A 40 10.09 3.43 -12.67
CA PRO A 40 11.48 3.80 -12.91
C PRO A 40 12.35 3.56 -11.66
N PRO A 41 13.68 3.40 -11.80
CA PRO A 41 14.55 2.96 -10.70
C PRO A 41 14.53 3.83 -9.44
N ASN A 42 14.40 5.14 -9.59
CA ASN A 42 14.34 6.10 -8.47
C ASN A 42 13.02 5.98 -7.70
N GLU A 43 11.90 5.74 -8.39
CA GLU A 43 10.61 5.49 -7.75
C GLU A 43 10.57 4.10 -7.10
N PHE A 44 11.21 3.12 -7.72
CA PHE A 44 11.33 1.76 -7.20
C PHE A 44 11.97 1.76 -5.81
N ALA A 45 13.12 2.41 -5.64
CA ALA A 45 13.79 2.45 -4.34
C ALA A 45 12.92 3.09 -3.24
N VAL A 46 12.17 4.14 -3.56
CA VAL A 46 11.27 4.81 -2.60
C VAL A 46 10.05 3.93 -2.28
N TYR A 47 9.48 3.26 -3.28
CA TYR A 47 8.38 2.31 -3.11
C TYR A 47 8.75 1.18 -2.16
N ILE A 48 9.92 0.57 -2.35
CA ILE A 48 10.43 -0.49 -1.47
C ILE A 48 10.69 0.05 -0.05
N ALA A 49 11.28 1.24 0.08
CA ALA A 49 11.52 1.87 1.38
C ALA A 49 10.22 2.05 2.19
N GLY A 50 9.12 2.43 1.53
CA GLY A 50 7.81 2.55 2.18
C GLY A 50 7.29 1.22 2.74
N ILE A 51 7.47 0.13 2.01
CA ILE A 51 7.11 -1.22 2.48
C ILE A 51 7.97 -1.61 3.68
N VAL A 52 9.28 -1.40 3.59
CA VAL A 52 10.24 -1.71 4.67
C VAL A 52 9.91 -0.96 5.96
N GLU A 53 9.61 0.34 5.86
CA GLU A 53 9.20 1.15 7.01
C GLU A 53 7.87 0.68 7.62
N GLY A 54 6.91 0.28 6.78
CA GLY A 54 5.65 -0.34 7.24
C GLY A 54 5.88 -1.63 8.02
N LEU A 55 6.73 -2.52 7.51
CA LEU A 55 7.10 -3.78 8.17
C LEU A 55 7.87 -3.52 9.47
N ALA A 56 8.81 -2.57 9.47
CA ALA A 56 9.54 -2.17 10.67
C ALA A 56 8.59 -1.65 11.74
N TYR A 57 7.63 -0.79 11.39
CA TYR A 57 6.64 -0.30 12.34
C TYR A 57 5.72 -1.40 12.85
N ALA A 58 5.27 -2.31 11.98
CA ALA A 58 4.47 -3.45 12.39
C ALA A 58 5.20 -4.31 13.43
N ARG A 59 6.49 -4.59 13.20
CA ARG A 59 7.34 -5.33 14.14
C ARG A 59 7.51 -4.61 15.47
N PHE A 60 7.78 -3.30 15.44
CA PHE A 60 7.83 -2.46 16.64
C PHE A 60 6.56 -2.58 17.49
N ARG A 61 5.39 -2.50 16.84
CA ARG A 61 4.10 -2.59 17.53
C ARG A 61 3.88 -3.95 18.15
N GLN A 62 4.22 -5.02 17.43
CA GLN A 62 4.11 -6.39 17.91
C GLN A 62 5.03 -6.64 19.11
N ASP A 63 6.32 -6.36 18.97
CA ASP A 63 7.31 -6.60 20.02
C ASP A 63 7.01 -5.76 21.27
N SER A 64 6.62 -4.50 21.08
CA SER A 64 6.30 -3.62 22.21
C SER A 64 5.04 -4.06 22.96
N ALA A 65 4.02 -4.52 22.24
CA ALA A 65 2.81 -5.06 22.86
C ALA A 65 3.11 -6.33 23.65
N ALA A 66 3.94 -7.24 23.11
CA ALA A 66 4.33 -8.46 23.78
C ALA A 66 5.15 -8.22 25.07
N ALA A 67 6.02 -7.21 25.06
CA ALA A 67 6.87 -6.88 26.20
C ALA A 67 6.21 -5.94 27.23
N GLY A 68 5.06 -5.33 26.91
CA GLY A 68 4.43 -4.30 27.75
C GLY A 68 5.21 -2.98 27.84
N GLN A 69 6.22 -2.80 26.99
CA GLN A 69 7.09 -1.62 26.95
C GLN A 69 7.62 -1.41 25.54
N LYS A 70 8.25 -0.27 25.27
CA LYS A 70 8.85 0.03 23.98
C LYS A 70 9.99 -0.96 23.65
N VAL A 71 9.88 -1.68 22.53
CA VAL A 71 10.93 -2.59 22.02
C VAL A 71 11.21 -2.28 20.56
N GLU A 72 12.45 -1.86 20.27
CA GLU A 72 12.86 -1.41 18.93
C GLU A 72 13.81 -2.38 18.21
N THR A 73 14.25 -3.47 18.85
CA THR A 73 15.27 -4.36 18.30
C THR A 73 14.87 -4.95 16.94
N GLY A 74 13.64 -5.47 16.81
CA GLY A 74 13.12 -6.02 15.56
C GLY A 74 13.02 -4.98 14.45
N MET A 75 12.43 -3.81 14.73
CA MET A 75 12.33 -2.73 13.74
C MET A 75 13.70 -2.20 13.30
N THR A 76 14.66 -2.16 14.21
CA THR A 76 16.04 -1.74 13.90
C THR A 76 16.71 -2.75 12.99
N CYS A 77 16.51 -4.06 13.20
CA CYS A 77 17.02 -5.07 12.27
C CYS A 77 16.50 -4.85 10.84
N ILE A 78 15.18 -4.68 10.69
CA ILE A 78 14.53 -4.51 9.38
C ILE A 78 15.05 -3.26 8.66
N ARG A 79 15.16 -2.14 9.38
CA ARG A 79 15.70 -0.90 8.81
C ARG A 79 17.16 -1.05 8.39
N ARG A 80 18.01 -1.65 9.23
CA ARG A 80 19.43 -1.85 8.92
C ARG A 80 19.63 -2.76 7.72
N TRP A 81 18.87 -3.86 7.65
CA TRP A 81 18.87 -4.77 6.51
C TRP A 81 18.64 -4.04 5.18
N TYR A 82 17.78 -3.01 5.16
CA TYR A 82 17.50 -2.25 3.95
C TYR A 82 18.42 -1.03 3.73
N PHE A 83 18.68 -0.24 4.77
CA PHE A 83 19.35 1.06 4.62
C PHE A 83 20.88 0.99 4.72
N ASP A 84 21.44 -0.06 5.33
CA ASP A 84 22.88 -0.17 5.54
C ASP A 84 23.59 -0.85 4.35
N ASP A 85 22.88 -1.65 3.55
CA ASP A 85 23.43 -2.33 2.36
C ASP A 85 22.79 -1.80 1.05
N PRO A 86 23.51 -1.02 0.23
CA PRO A 86 22.99 -0.53 -1.05
C PRO A 86 22.70 -1.66 -2.05
N GLN A 87 23.25 -2.86 -1.88
CA GLN A 87 22.97 -4.01 -2.76
C GLN A 87 21.61 -4.65 -2.49
N ILE A 88 20.94 -4.31 -1.39
CA ILE A 88 19.66 -4.93 -1.06
C ILE A 88 18.57 -4.65 -2.09
N VAL A 89 18.59 -3.46 -2.71
CA VAL A 89 17.64 -3.10 -3.78
C VAL A 89 17.79 -4.05 -4.96
N VAL A 90 19.03 -4.40 -5.32
CA VAL A 90 19.33 -5.37 -6.39
C VAL A 90 18.87 -6.78 -5.99
N THR A 91 19.04 -7.16 -4.73
CA THR A 91 18.55 -8.44 -4.20
C THR A 91 17.02 -8.53 -4.28
N ILE A 92 16.32 -7.45 -3.92
CA ILE A 92 14.86 -7.36 -4.00
C ILE A 92 14.40 -7.38 -5.46
N GLU A 93 15.06 -6.67 -6.36
CA GLU A 93 14.76 -6.70 -7.80
C GLU A 93 14.88 -8.13 -8.37
N LYS A 94 15.92 -8.87 -7.98
CA LYS A 94 16.08 -10.29 -8.35
C LYS A 94 14.97 -11.17 -7.77
N ALA A 95 14.58 -10.94 -6.52
CA ALA A 95 13.48 -11.66 -5.89
C ALA A 95 12.15 -11.37 -6.60
N PHE A 96 11.91 -10.13 -7.00
CA PHE A 96 10.71 -9.73 -7.75
C PHE A 96 10.64 -10.42 -9.11
N ARG A 97 11.78 -10.54 -9.82
CA ARG A 97 11.83 -11.35 -11.05
C ARG A 97 11.52 -12.82 -10.83
N LYS A 98 12.01 -13.40 -9.73
CA LYS A 98 11.76 -14.81 -9.38
C LYS A 98 10.31 -15.07 -8.97
N TYR A 99 9.68 -14.11 -8.28
CA TYR A 99 8.35 -14.20 -7.69
C TYR A 99 7.38 -13.19 -8.31
N ALA A 100 7.39 -13.10 -9.65
CA ALA A 100 6.73 -12.07 -10.45
C ALA A 100 5.23 -11.88 -10.17
N GLU A 101 4.51 -12.98 -9.95
CA GLU A 101 3.05 -12.96 -9.74
C GLU A 101 2.64 -12.63 -8.29
N HIS A 102 3.60 -12.55 -7.37
CA HIS A 102 3.32 -12.24 -5.99
C HIS A 102 3.28 -10.74 -5.73
N TYR A 103 2.53 -10.36 -4.71
CA TYR A 103 2.52 -8.99 -4.24
C TYR A 103 3.91 -8.57 -3.71
N PRO A 104 4.41 -7.37 -4.05
CA PRO A 104 5.70 -6.85 -3.62
C PRO A 104 5.96 -6.96 -2.11
N TRP A 105 4.96 -6.59 -1.30
CA TRP A 105 5.08 -6.62 0.16
C TRP A 105 5.20 -8.04 0.72
N VAL A 106 4.59 -9.04 0.07
CA VAL A 106 4.71 -10.45 0.47
C VAL A 106 6.13 -10.95 0.23
N VAL A 107 6.71 -10.62 -0.92
CA VAL A 107 8.08 -11.01 -1.26
C VAL A 107 9.08 -10.35 -0.29
N ILE A 108 8.92 -9.05 -0.02
CA ILE A 108 9.79 -8.34 0.92
C ILE A 108 9.64 -8.88 2.35
N ALA A 109 8.41 -9.11 2.81
CA ALA A 109 8.17 -9.70 4.13
C ALA A 109 8.86 -11.06 4.29
N ALA A 110 8.84 -11.91 3.26
CA ALA A 110 9.55 -13.18 3.28
C ALA A 110 11.08 -13.02 3.40
N LEU A 111 11.67 -12.05 2.69
CA LEU A 111 13.10 -11.74 2.81
C LEU A 111 13.45 -11.20 4.20
N VAL A 112 12.63 -10.28 4.71
CA VAL A 112 12.76 -9.74 6.07
C VAL A 112 12.67 -10.84 7.12
N LYS A 113 11.73 -11.76 6.98
CA LYS A 113 11.57 -12.92 7.87
C LYS A 113 12.82 -13.80 7.87
N GLN A 114 13.42 -14.03 6.70
CA GLN A 114 14.64 -14.81 6.58
C GLN A 114 15.83 -14.15 7.31
N GLU A 115 15.95 -12.82 7.22
CA GLU A 115 17.07 -12.09 7.82
C GLU A 115 16.86 -11.80 9.32
N CYS A 116 15.72 -11.23 9.68
CA CYS A 116 15.46 -10.65 10.99
C CYS A 116 14.61 -11.54 11.91
N GLY A 117 14.15 -12.70 11.42
CA GLY A 117 13.39 -13.68 12.19
C GLY A 117 11.97 -13.23 12.52
N GLU A 118 10.99 -13.72 11.76
CA GLU A 118 9.58 -13.77 12.18
C GLU A 118 9.16 -15.17 12.61
#